data_AF-A0A356APS3-F1
#
_entry.id   AF-A0A356APS3-F1
#
_cell.length_a   1.000
_cell.length_b   1.000
_cell.length_c   1.000
_cell.angle_alpha   90.00
_cell.angle_beta   90.00
_cell.angle_gamma   90.00
#
_symmetry.space_group_name_H-M   'P 1'
#
loop_
_entity.id
_entity.type
_entity.pdbx_description
1 polymer ?
#
loop_
_entity_poly.entity_id
_entity_poly.type
_entity_poly.pdbx_seq_one_letter_code
_entity_poly.pdbx_strand_id
1 'polypeptide(L)'
;PDEWDGEPLSEEERQIVSYFSGQKKAVAAERLSGALGLGPDSPALEALCQKGILSKKDGAAPKIGNSVQKMIRLKSGDLPEKLSAKQRDAVKLLQDAGAVSVKELCYFTGVTASVANTLVKKGIAEYYEEEKYRNPYEHIENPGAPDRITLSEEQQRAYENLLAQYRQGKGGVSLLYGVTGSGKTLVFLRLIDEVCASGRGVIVMVPEISLTPQTIAIFHRRYG
;
A
#
# COMPACT_ATOMS: atom_id res chain seq x y z
N PRO A 1 -25.03 -0.46 12.10
CA PRO A 1 -24.99 -0.44 13.56
C PRO A 1 -24.68 -1.85 14.05
N ASP A 2 -23.40 -2.19 14.01
CA ASP A 2 -22.88 -3.38 14.66
C ASP A 2 -22.13 -2.89 15.90
N GLU A 3 -22.62 -3.34 17.06
CA GLU A 3 -22.20 -2.98 18.40
C GLU A 3 -20.76 -3.42 18.65
N TRP A 4 -19.92 -2.47 19.06
CA TRP A 4 -18.57 -2.73 19.53
C TRP A 4 -18.59 -2.91 21.05
N ASP A 5 -18.39 -4.14 21.50
CA ASP A 5 -18.33 -4.54 22.92
C ASP A 5 -16.94 -4.29 23.56
N GLY A 6 -16.25 -3.22 23.15
CA GLY A 6 -14.89 -2.90 23.59
C GLY A 6 -14.83 -2.07 24.87
N GLU A 7 -13.72 -2.18 25.60
CA GLU A 7 -13.43 -1.40 26.80
C GLU A 7 -13.82 0.08 26.65
N PRO A 8 -14.41 0.69 27.70
CA PRO A 8 -14.91 2.06 27.61
C PRO A 8 -13.79 3.02 27.18
N LEU A 9 -14.00 3.69 26.05
CA LEU A 9 -13.09 4.72 25.57
C LEU A 9 -13.02 5.87 26.57
N SER A 10 -11.81 6.32 26.87
CA SER A 10 -11.57 7.53 27.65
C SER A 10 -12.14 8.76 26.92
N GLU A 11 -12.33 9.86 27.66
CA GLU A 11 -12.84 11.11 27.06
C GLU A 11 -11.92 11.62 25.93
N GLU A 12 -10.61 11.47 26.12
CA GLU A 12 -9.59 11.82 25.12
C GLU A 12 -9.66 10.89 23.89
N GLU A 13 -9.83 9.58 24.10
CA GLU A 13 -10.00 8.61 23.00
C GLU A 13 -11.26 8.89 22.18
N ARG A 14 -12.38 9.25 22.83
CA ARG A 14 -13.64 9.61 22.13
C ARG A 14 -13.49 10.84 21.26
N GLN A 15 -12.78 11.86 21.75
CA GLN A 15 -12.50 13.08 20.98
C GLN A 15 -11.66 12.77 19.73
N ILE A 16 -10.65 11.90 19.86
CA ILE A 16 -9.83 11.45 18.73
C ILE A 16 -10.69 10.70 17.71
N VAL A 17 -11.49 9.72 18.14
CA VAL A 17 -12.36 8.93 17.25
C VAL A 17 -13.36 9.81 16.53
N SER A 18 -13.97 10.79 17.21
CA SER A 18 -14.88 11.74 16.59
C SER A 18 -14.19 12.59 15.52
N TYR A 19 -12.95 13.01 15.77
CA TYR A 19 -12.17 13.78 14.80
C TYR A 19 -11.87 12.96 13.54
N PHE A 20 -11.41 11.71 13.70
CA PHE A 20 -11.11 10.84 12.56
C PHE A 20 -12.36 10.40 11.79
N SER A 21 -13.50 10.22 12.47
CA SER A 21 -14.78 9.86 11.84
C SER A 21 -15.29 10.94 10.87
N GLY A 22 -14.88 12.21 11.06
CA GLY A 22 -15.17 13.31 10.14
C GLY A 22 -14.24 13.39 8.92
N GLN A 23 -13.15 12.63 8.88
CA GLN A 23 -12.13 12.70 7.83
C GLN A 23 -12.34 11.59 6.80
N LYS A 24 -12.38 11.95 5.51
CA LYS A 24 -12.47 10.99 4.41
C LYS A 24 -11.13 10.37 4.00
N LYS A 25 -10.01 10.88 4.53
CA LYS A 25 -8.64 10.50 4.17
C LYS A 25 -7.78 10.37 5.43
N ALA A 26 -6.67 9.65 5.29
CA ALA A 26 -5.65 9.57 6.33
C ALA A 26 -5.17 10.97 6.75
N VAL A 27 -4.98 11.16 8.06
CA VAL A 27 -4.52 12.42 8.64
C VAL A 27 -3.03 12.32 8.91
N ALA A 28 -2.25 13.28 8.42
CA ALA A 28 -0.82 13.37 8.69
C ALA A 28 -0.57 13.73 10.16
N ALA A 29 0.49 13.17 10.76
CA ALA A 29 0.81 13.35 12.17
C ALA A 29 0.96 14.83 12.58
N GLU A 30 1.51 15.66 11.70
CA GLU A 30 1.72 17.09 11.94
C GLU A 30 0.40 17.85 12.10
N ARG A 31 -0.68 17.36 11.48
CA ARG A 31 -2.03 17.93 11.62
C ARG A 31 -2.69 17.53 12.93
N LEU A 32 -2.32 16.40 13.52
CA LEU A 32 -2.85 15.96 14.81
C LEU A 32 -2.43 16.91 15.93
N SER A 33 -1.17 17.39 15.89
CA SER A 33 -0.68 18.38 16.85
C SER A 33 -1.49 19.68 16.79
N GLY A 34 -1.85 20.14 15.60
CA GLY A 34 -2.61 21.38 15.42
C GLY A 34 -4.10 21.25 15.74
N ALA A 35 -4.72 20.10 15.46
CA ALA A 35 -6.16 19.91 15.62
C ALA A 35 -6.56 19.38 16.99
N LEU A 36 -5.74 18.52 17.60
CA LEU A 36 -6.05 17.81 18.84
C LEU A 36 -5.01 18.08 19.95
N GLY A 37 -3.93 18.82 19.67
CA GLY A 37 -2.84 19.02 20.63
C GLY A 37 -2.01 17.75 20.90
N LEU A 38 -2.17 16.71 20.07
CA LEU A 38 -1.55 15.40 20.26
C LEU A 38 -0.33 15.23 19.37
N GLY A 39 0.77 14.77 19.95
CA GLY A 39 1.94 14.35 19.18
C GLY A 39 1.74 12.99 18.49
N PRO A 40 2.58 12.65 17.48
CA PRO A 40 2.56 11.38 16.76
C PRO A 40 2.68 10.12 17.64
N ASP A 41 3.26 10.28 18.81
CA ASP A 41 3.54 9.21 19.78
C ASP A 41 2.71 9.41 21.07
N SER A 42 1.53 10.03 20.94
CA SER A 42 0.60 10.15 22.07
C SER A 42 0.14 8.78 22.55
N PRO A 43 0.17 8.49 23.87
CA PRO A 43 -0.32 7.23 24.43
C PRO A 43 -1.77 6.93 24.05
N ALA A 44 -2.61 7.96 23.89
CA ALA A 44 -4.00 7.80 23.48
C ALA A 44 -4.13 7.31 22.02
N LEU A 45 -3.24 7.76 21.13
CA LEU A 45 -3.20 7.27 19.74
C LEU A 45 -2.70 5.83 19.67
N GLU A 46 -1.71 5.47 20.49
CA GLU A 46 -1.21 4.10 20.59
C GLU A 46 -2.27 3.15 21.14
N ALA A 47 -2.98 3.54 22.19
CA ALA A 47 -4.08 2.77 22.76
C ALA A 47 -5.20 2.52 21.74
N LEU A 48 -5.58 3.55 20.96
CA LEU A 48 -6.57 3.40 19.88
C LEU A 48 -6.07 2.51 18.73
N CYS A 49 -4.77 2.51 18.44
CA CYS A 49 -4.18 1.58 17.47
C CYS A 49 -4.19 0.14 17.98
N GLN A 50 -3.86 -0.08 19.26
CA GLN A 50 -3.94 -1.40 19.90
C GLN A 50 -5.38 -1.94 19.97
N LYS A 51 -6.36 -1.06 20.19
CA LYS A 51 -7.79 -1.38 20.14
C LYS A 51 -8.32 -1.61 18.71
N GLY A 52 -7.49 -1.42 17.67
CA GLY A 52 -7.86 -1.62 16.27
C GLY A 52 -8.79 -0.54 15.69
N ILE A 53 -9.01 0.56 16.41
CA ILE A 53 -9.89 1.66 15.99
C ILE A 53 -9.16 2.58 15.01
N LEU A 54 -7.86 2.77 15.21
CA LEU A 54 -6.97 3.49 14.31
C LEU A 54 -5.89 2.57 13.76
N SER A 55 -5.33 2.94 12.61
CA SER A 55 -4.14 2.30 12.05
C SER A 55 -3.10 3.37 11.76
N LYS A 56 -1.92 3.24 12.40
CA LYS A 56 -0.73 4.07 12.13
C LYS A 56 0.05 3.43 10.99
N LYS A 57 0.37 4.22 9.95
CA LYS A 57 1.31 3.83 8.89
C LYS A 57 2.52 4.75 8.97
N ASP A 58 3.66 4.17 9.32
CA ASP A 58 4.93 4.88 9.32
C ASP A 58 5.54 4.81 7.91
N GLY A 59 5.54 5.94 7.21
CA GLY A 59 6.11 6.05 5.87
C GLY A 59 5.84 7.42 5.25
N ALA A 60 6.80 7.93 4.48
CA ALA A 60 6.53 9.06 3.60
C ALA A 60 5.43 8.65 2.61
N ALA A 61 4.37 9.46 2.50
CA ALA A 61 3.37 9.28 1.44
C ALA A 61 4.13 9.12 0.11
N PRO A 62 3.93 8.01 -0.63
CA PRO A 62 4.77 7.70 -1.77
C PRO A 62 4.74 8.87 -2.78
N LYS A 63 5.92 9.35 -3.20
CA LYS A 63 6.10 10.36 -4.26
C LYS A 63 5.79 9.83 -5.68
N ILE A 64 5.23 8.62 -5.79
CA ILE A 64 4.69 8.09 -7.04
C ILE A 64 3.30 8.69 -7.16
N GLY A 65 3.16 9.72 -7.99
CA GLY A 65 1.89 10.41 -8.19
C GLY A 65 0.78 9.42 -8.53
N ASN A 66 -0.25 9.38 -7.69
CA ASN A 66 -1.47 8.64 -7.93
C ASN A 66 -1.98 9.01 -9.33
N SER A 67 -2.10 8.03 -10.24
CA SER A 67 -2.81 8.27 -11.49
C SER A 67 -4.29 8.01 -11.25
N VAL A 68 -5.04 9.10 -11.04
CA VAL A 68 -6.50 9.04 -11.01
C VAL A 68 -6.98 8.64 -12.41
N GLN A 69 -7.70 7.53 -12.51
CA GLN A 69 -8.28 7.06 -13.77
C GLN A 69 -9.78 7.32 -13.77
N LYS A 70 -10.28 7.91 -14.86
CA LYS A 70 -11.70 8.14 -15.05
C LYS A 70 -12.39 6.83 -15.41
N MET A 71 -13.24 6.36 -14.52
CA MET A 71 -14.02 5.14 -14.63
C MET A 71 -15.46 5.45 -14.99
N ILE A 72 -16.15 4.49 -15.61
CA ILE A 72 -17.57 4.56 -15.93
C ILE A 72 -18.24 3.24 -15.55
N ARG A 73 -19.43 3.33 -14.94
CA ARG A 73 -20.29 2.20 -14.58
C ARG A 73 -21.76 2.52 -14.88
N LEU A 74 -22.61 1.50 -14.95
CA LEU A 74 -24.05 1.70 -15.07
C LEU A 74 -24.63 2.19 -13.74
N LYS A 75 -25.63 3.08 -13.82
CA LYS A 75 -26.46 3.40 -12.66
C LYS A 75 -27.45 2.27 -12.41
N SER A 76 -27.76 2.02 -11.15
CA SER A 76 -28.85 1.13 -10.76
C SER A 76 -30.19 1.73 -11.24
N GLY A 77 -30.82 1.11 -12.23
CA GLY A 77 -32.08 1.57 -12.82
C GLY A 77 -32.37 0.91 -14.17
N ASP A 78 -33.59 1.11 -14.66
CA ASP A 78 -34.02 0.54 -15.94
C ASP A 78 -33.32 1.21 -17.12
N LEU A 79 -32.87 0.39 -18.07
CA LEU A 79 -32.29 0.87 -19.32
C LEU A 79 -33.40 1.43 -20.22
N PRO A 80 -33.19 2.60 -20.84
CA PRO A 80 -34.20 3.17 -21.74
C PRO A 80 -34.41 2.27 -22.96
N GLU A 81 -35.67 2.14 -23.40
CA GLU A 81 -36.08 1.26 -24.50
C GLU A 81 -35.38 1.56 -25.85
N LYS A 82 -34.89 2.79 -26.05
CA LYS A 82 -34.23 3.21 -27.29
C LYS A 82 -32.75 3.56 -27.08
N LEU A 83 -31.89 2.60 -27.39
CA LEU A 83 -30.43 2.75 -27.46
C LEU A 83 -29.93 2.54 -28.90
N SER A 84 -29.03 3.41 -29.36
CA SER A 84 -28.33 3.19 -30.63
C SER A 84 -27.43 1.94 -30.53
N ALA A 85 -27.03 1.36 -31.68
CA ALA A 85 -26.16 0.19 -31.68
C ALA A 85 -24.88 0.41 -30.84
N LYS A 86 -24.20 1.55 -31.04
CA LYS A 86 -23.01 1.93 -30.27
C LYS A 86 -23.27 2.11 -28.77
N GLN A 87 -24.47 2.60 -28.39
CA GLN A 87 -24.85 2.71 -26.98
C GLN A 87 -25.13 1.34 -26.37
N ARG A 88 -25.74 0.42 -27.11
CA ARG A 88 -25.97 -0.97 -26.68
C ARG A 88 -24.66 -1.71 -26.44
N ASP A 89 -23.69 -1.57 -27.33
CA ASP A 89 -22.39 -2.24 -27.17
C ASP A 89 -21.65 -1.75 -25.91
N ALA A 90 -21.67 -0.44 -25.68
CA ALA A 90 -21.12 0.16 -24.46
C ALA A 90 -21.86 -0.29 -23.19
N VAL A 91 -23.19 -0.32 -23.22
CA VAL A 91 -23.99 -0.80 -22.08
C VAL A 91 -23.74 -2.27 -21.80
N LYS A 92 -23.67 -3.12 -22.83
CA LYS A 92 -23.41 -4.55 -22.70
C LYS A 92 -22.05 -4.80 -22.03
N LEU A 93 -20.99 -4.12 -22.48
CA LEU A 93 -19.68 -4.23 -21.84
C LEU A 93 -19.75 -3.85 -20.35
N LEU A 94 -20.48 -2.78 -20.02
CA LEU A 94 -20.63 -2.35 -18.63
C LEU A 94 -21.50 -3.30 -17.80
N GLN A 95 -22.45 -4.02 -18.41
CA GLN A 95 -23.20 -5.09 -17.73
C GLN A 95 -22.28 -6.28 -17.43
N ASP A 96 -21.43 -6.66 -18.39
CA ASP A 96 -20.55 -7.82 -18.27
C ASP A 96 -19.39 -7.56 -17.29
N ALA A 97 -18.77 -6.38 -17.35
CA ALA A 97 -17.59 -6.02 -16.55
C ALA A 97 -17.93 -5.24 -15.26
N GLY A 98 -19.16 -4.76 -15.11
CA GLY A 98 -19.60 -3.89 -14.01
C GLY A 98 -19.10 -2.45 -14.11
N ALA A 99 -17.78 -2.26 -14.22
CA ALA A 99 -17.13 -0.97 -14.42
C ALA A 99 -15.84 -1.10 -15.21
N VAL A 100 -15.54 -0.11 -16.04
CA VAL A 100 -14.27 -0.04 -16.79
C VAL A 100 -13.81 1.40 -16.88
N SER A 101 -12.54 1.61 -17.25
CA SER A 101 -12.09 2.94 -17.57
C SER A 101 -12.66 3.44 -18.89
N VAL A 102 -12.75 4.76 -19.05
CA VAL A 102 -13.20 5.35 -20.32
C VAL A 102 -12.32 4.92 -21.49
N LYS A 103 -11.02 4.68 -21.26
CA LYS A 103 -10.09 4.18 -22.28
C LYS A 103 -10.43 2.75 -22.70
N GLU A 104 -10.65 1.85 -21.74
CA GLU A 104 -11.02 0.46 -22.00
C GLU A 104 -12.39 0.38 -22.69
N LEU A 105 -13.36 1.17 -22.25
CA LEU A 105 -14.66 1.25 -22.93
C LEU A 105 -14.49 1.60 -24.40
N CYS A 106 -13.69 2.62 -24.73
CA CYS A 106 -13.42 2.99 -26.12
C CYS A 106 -12.68 1.88 -26.89
N TYR A 107 -11.69 1.25 -26.25
CA TYR A 107 -10.87 0.20 -26.85
C TYR A 107 -11.69 -1.05 -27.20
N PHE A 108 -12.46 -1.58 -26.25
CA PHE A 108 -13.19 -2.83 -26.42
C PHE A 108 -14.47 -2.70 -27.25
N THR A 109 -15.08 -1.53 -27.30
CA THR A 109 -16.34 -1.33 -28.05
C THR A 109 -16.17 -0.51 -29.33
N GLY A 110 -14.98 0.06 -29.57
CA GLY A 110 -14.71 0.95 -30.70
C GLY A 110 -15.49 2.27 -30.64
N VAL A 111 -16.16 2.57 -29.52
CA VAL A 111 -16.88 3.83 -29.33
C VAL A 111 -15.93 4.95 -28.92
N THR A 112 -16.36 6.19 -29.07
CA THR A 112 -15.61 7.35 -28.58
C THR A 112 -16.09 7.76 -27.20
N ALA A 113 -15.30 8.57 -26.49
CA ALA A 113 -15.68 9.17 -25.21
C ALA A 113 -16.99 9.98 -25.27
N SER A 114 -17.42 10.42 -26.47
CA SER A 114 -18.72 11.08 -26.67
C SER A 114 -19.90 10.15 -26.38
N VAL A 115 -19.79 8.85 -26.71
CA VAL A 115 -20.82 7.86 -26.40
C VAL A 115 -20.93 7.66 -24.89
N ALA A 116 -19.79 7.54 -24.20
CA ALA A 116 -19.73 7.48 -22.74
C ALA A 116 -20.40 8.72 -22.10
N ASN A 117 -20.06 9.93 -22.57
CA ASN A 117 -20.68 11.17 -22.10
C ASN A 117 -22.20 11.19 -22.34
N THR A 118 -22.66 10.64 -23.46
CA THR A 118 -24.09 10.58 -23.79
C THR A 118 -24.83 9.63 -22.85
N LEU A 119 -24.26 8.48 -22.53
CA LEU A 119 -24.83 7.56 -21.54
C LEU A 119 -24.96 8.22 -20.17
N VAL A 120 -23.95 8.98 -19.75
CA VAL A 120 -23.98 9.73 -18.49
C VAL A 120 -25.03 10.85 -18.52
N LYS A 121 -25.11 11.63 -19.61
CA LYS A 121 -26.13 12.67 -19.79
C LYS A 121 -27.57 12.12 -19.79
N LYS A 122 -27.76 10.91 -20.32
CA LYS A 122 -29.04 10.20 -20.29
C LYS A 122 -29.36 9.56 -18.93
N GLY A 123 -28.47 9.67 -17.94
CA GLY A 123 -28.65 9.07 -16.61
C GLY A 123 -28.46 7.55 -16.58
N ILE A 124 -27.98 6.94 -17.66
CA ILE A 124 -27.80 5.48 -17.78
C ILE A 124 -26.53 5.02 -17.06
N ALA A 125 -25.49 5.85 -17.12
CA ALA A 125 -24.19 5.58 -16.53
C ALA A 125 -23.75 6.75 -15.65
N GLU A 126 -22.72 6.52 -14.86
CA GLU A 126 -22.05 7.57 -14.10
C GLU A 126 -20.54 7.43 -14.19
N TYR A 127 -19.87 8.58 -14.15
CA TYR A 127 -18.43 8.63 -13.98
C TYR A 127 -18.08 8.59 -12.50
N TYR A 128 -17.02 7.86 -12.18
CA TYR A 128 -16.35 7.98 -10.91
C TYR A 128 -14.84 7.94 -11.14
N GLU A 129 -14.11 8.40 -10.13
CA GLU A 129 -12.66 8.35 -10.13
C GLU A 129 -12.23 7.17 -9.28
N GLU A 130 -11.35 6.34 -9.84
CA GLU A 130 -10.70 5.27 -9.10
C GLU A 130 -9.21 5.61 -8.96
N GLU A 131 -8.73 5.60 -7.72
CA GLU A 131 -7.30 5.71 -7.44
C GLU A 131 -6.64 4.40 -7.83
N LYS A 132 -6.09 4.34 -9.05
CA LYS A 132 -5.22 3.23 -9.43
C LYS A 132 -3.87 3.46 -8.77
N TYR A 133 -3.60 2.68 -7.73
CA TYR A 133 -2.25 2.55 -7.19
C TYR A 133 -1.36 2.04 -8.32
N ARG A 134 -0.44 2.88 -8.82
CA ARG A 134 0.68 2.34 -9.58
C ARG A 134 1.55 1.61 -8.59
N ASN A 135 1.29 0.32 -8.41
CA ASN A 135 2.25 -0.53 -7.75
C ASN A 135 3.34 -0.81 -8.78
N PRO A 136 4.58 -0.27 -8.65
CA PRO A 136 5.69 -0.64 -9.54
C PRO A 136 6.01 -2.14 -9.47
N TYR A 137 5.36 -2.87 -8.57
CA TYR A 137 5.44 -4.31 -8.37
C TYR A 137 4.18 -5.07 -8.84
N GLU A 138 3.23 -4.46 -9.58
CA GLU A 138 2.02 -5.16 -10.11
C GLU A 138 2.38 -6.43 -10.92
N HIS A 139 3.59 -6.49 -11.49
CA HIS A 139 4.09 -7.63 -12.26
C HIS A 139 5.02 -8.58 -11.49
N ILE A 140 5.31 -8.29 -10.21
CA ILE A 140 6.09 -9.17 -9.36
C ILE A 140 5.09 -10.15 -8.74
N GLU A 141 5.03 -11.37 -9.29
CA GLU A 141 4.18 -12.45 -8.78
C GLU A 141 4.27 -12.55 -7.26
N ASN A 142 3.12 -12.79 -6.62
CA ASN A 142 3.01 -12.95 -5.17
C ASN A 142 4.06 -13.97 -4.72
N PRO A 143 5.09 -13.54 -3.99
CA PRO A 143 6.23 -14.40 -3.78
C PRO A 143 5.82 -15.51 -2.83
N GLY A 144 5.99 -16.76 -3.26
CA GLY A 144 6.00 -17.89 -2.33
C GLY A 144 7.03 -17.68 -1.22
N ALA A 145 6.99 -18.52 -0.19
CA ALA A 145 7.94 -18.46 0.91
C ALA A 145 9.37 -18.29 0.39
N PRO A 146 10.12 -17.28 0.86
CA PRO A 146 11.36 -16.91 0.22
C PRO A 146 12.42 -18.00 0.41
N ASP A 147 13.25 -18.22 -0.61
CA ASP A 147 14.26 -19.28 -0.60
C ASP A 147 15.13 -19.22 0.67
N ARG A 148 15.43 -20.40 1.22
CA ARG A 148 16.31 -20.52 2.38
C ARG A 148 17.72 -20.07 2.02
N ILE A 149 18.21 -19.03 2.69
CA ILE A 149 19.57 -18.54 2.50
C ILE A 149 20.55 -19.46 3.23
N THR A 150 21.43 -20.11 2.47
CA THR A 150 22.57 -20.87 3.01
C THR A 150 23.81 -20.00 2.94
N LEU A 151 24.46 -19.77 4.08
CA LEU A 151 25.68 -18.97 4.18
C LEU A 151 26.91 -19.88 4.10
N SER A 152 28.02 -19.38 3.53
CA SER A 152 29.33 -20.01 3.68
C SER A 152 29.81 -19.90 5.14
N GLU A 153 30.83 -20.68 5.53
CA GLU A 153 31.38 -20.61 6.89
C GLU A 153 31.84 -19.20 7.28
N GLU A 154 32.47 -18.47 6.36
CA GLU A 154 32.93 -17.10 6.60
C GLU A 154 31.75 -16.12 6.76
N GLN A 155 30.74 -16.24 5.90
CA GLN A 155 29.52 -15.44 5.99
C GLN A 155 28.73 -15.75 7.25
N GLN A 156 28.67 -17.02 7.66
CA GLN A 156 28.01 -17.48 8.87
C GLN A 156 28.68 -16.88 10.11
N ARG A 157 30.01 -16.90 10.19
CA ARG A 157 30.75 -16.23 11.28
C ARG A 157 30.47 -14.72 11.30
N ALA A 158 30.47 -14.06 10.15
CA ALA A 158 30.16 -12.63 10.07
C ALA A 158 28.72 -12.33 10.53
N TYR A 159 27.75 -13.14 10.08
CA TYR A 159 26.35 -13.07 10.50
C TYR A 159 26.18 -13.23 12.01
N GLU A 160 26.80 -14.26 12.59
CA GLU A 160 26.71 -14.54 14.03
C GLU A 160 27.28 -13.41 14.87
N ASN A 161 28.42 -12.83 14.47
CA ASN A 161 29.01 -11.68 15.16
C ASN A 161 28.10 -10.45 15.11
N LEU A 162 27.53 -10.13 13.94
CA LEU A 162 26.60 -9.02 13.78
C LEU A 162 25.32 -9.23 14.57
N LEU A 163 24.79 -10.46 14.57
CA LEU A 163 23.60 -10.83 15.31
C LEU A 163 23.83 -10.78 16.82
N ALA A 164 24.97 -11.25 17.31
CA ALA A 164 25.33 -11.19 18.72
C ALA A 164 25.40 -9.72 19.19
N GLN A 165 25.98 -8.82 18.38
CA GLN A 165 26.00 -7.39 18.67
C GLN A 165 24.58 -6.79 18.70
N TYR A 166 23.74 -7.13 17.72
CA TYR A 166 22.34 -6.70 17.68
C TYR A 166 21.55 -7.14 18.92
N ARG A 167 21.70 -8.40 19.34
CA ARG A 167 20.99 -8.98 20.49
C ARG A 167 21.38 -8.37 21.84
N GLN A 168 22.49 -7.65 21.93
CA GLN A 168 22.84 -6.90 23.15
C GLN A 168 21.88 -5.73 23.42
N GLY A 169 21.05 -5.34 22.45
CA GLY A 169 20.05 -4.28 22.60
C GLY A 169 20.66 -2.87 22.73
N LYS A 170 21.96 -2.73 22.48
CA LYS A 170 22.67 -1.45 22.49
C LYS A 170 22.89 -1.01 21.04
N GLY A 171 22.79 0.31 20.80
CA GLY A 171 23.18 0.88 19.52
C GLY A 171 24.64 0.58 19.20
N GLY A 172 24.93 0.25 17.94
CA GLY A 172 26.28 -0.11 17.52
C GLY A 172 26.46 0.05 16.02
N VAL A 173 27.72 0.14 15.61
CA VAL A 173 28.12 0.30 14.21
C VAL A 173 29.04 -0.87 13.86
N SER A 174 28.80 -1.47 12.71
CA SER A 174 29.61 -2.59 12.22
C SER A 174 29.89 -2.41 10.73
N LEU A 175 31.08 -2.81 10.30
CA LEU A 175 31.49 -2.80 8.90
C LEU A 175 31.61 -4.24 8.41
N LEU A 176 30.72 -4.63 7.48
CA LEU A 176 30.88 -5.89 6.75
C LEU A 176 31.80 -5.66 5.54
N TYR A 177 33.09 -5.89 5.73
CA TYR A 177 34.09 -5.71 4.68
C TYR A 177 34.25 -6.97 3.84
N GLY A 178 34.32 -6.79 2.52
CA GLY A 178 34.57 -7.89 1.58
C GLY A 178 34.54 -7.40 0.14
N VAL A 179 35.26 -8.10 -0.74
CA VAL A 179 35.31 -7.78 -2.18
C VAL A 179 33.94 -7.94 -2.85
N THR A 180 33.73 -7.36 -4.03
CA THR A 180 32.52 -7.61 -4.83
C THR A 180 32.39 -9.11 -5.14
N GLY A 181 31.18 -9.66 -5.07
CA GLY A 181 30.94 -11.10 -5.29
C GLY A 181 31.12 -11.99 -4.05
N SER A 182 31.65 -11.47 -2.93
CA SER A 182 31.75 -12.21 -1.65
C SER A 182 30.42 -12.56 -0.97
N GLY A 183 29.29 -12.14 -1.54
CA GLY A 183 27.96 -12.47 -1.03
C GLY A 183 27.52 -11.70 0.22
N LYS A 184 28.08 -10.50 0.47
CA LYS A 184 27.64 -9.60 1.58
C LYS A 184 26.13 -9.41 1.65
N THR A 185 25.46 -9.32 0.50
CA THR A 185 24.00 -9.22 0.39
C THR A 185 23.28 -10.36 1.10
N LEU A 186 23.79 -11.60 1.05
CA LEU A 186 23.17 -12.73 1.73
C LEU A 186 23.25 -12.60 3.26
N VAL A 187 24.37 -12.09 3.77
CA VAL A 187 24.53 -11.79 5.20
C VAL A 187 23.55 -10.71 5.64
N PHE A 188 23.38 -9.64 4.84
CA PHE A 188 22.38 -8.61 5.12
C PHE A 188 20.97 -9.18 5.13
N LEU A 189 20.56 -9.93 4.10
CA LEU A 189 19.21 -10.52 4.05
C LEU A 189 18.94 -11.44 5.25
N ARG A 190 19.92 -12.24 5.68
CA ARG A 190 19.79 -13.09 6.88
C ARG A 190 19.63 -12.29 8.17
N LEU A 191 20.32 -11.15 8.31
CA LEU A 191 20.12 -10.26 9.46
C LEU A 191 18.73 -9.64 9.44
N ILE A 192 18.27 -9.22 8.26
CA ILE A 192 16.93 -8.62 8.09
C ILE A 192 15.85 -9.63 8.44
N ASP A 193 15.96 -10.89 7.99
CA ASP A 193 15.04 -11.97 8.38
C ASP A 193 14.87 -12.06 9.90
N GLU A 194 15.99 -12.05 10.63
CA GLU A 194 16.01 -12.17 12.09
C GLU A 194 15.39 -10.94 12.77
N VAL A 195 15.68 -9.74 12.27
CA VAL A 195 15.10 -8.50 12.79
C VAL A 195 13.60 -8.45 12.54
N CYS A 196 13.15 -8.81 11.33
CA CYS A 196 11.74 -8.87 10.99
C CYS A 196 11.00 -9.95 11.78
N ALA A 197 11.61 -11.13 12.00
CA ALA A 197 11.05 -12.18 12.84
C ALA A 197 10.87 -11.73 14.31
N SER A 198 11.66 -10.75 14.77
CA SER A 198 11.49 -10.12 16.08
C SER A 198 10.43 -9.01 16.13
N GLY A 199 9.69 -8.79 15.05
CA GLY A 199 8.65 -7.75 14.94
C GLY A 199 9.19 -6.33 14.82
N ARG A 200 10.47 -6.16 14.45
CA ARG A 200 11.11 -4.86 14.31
C ARG A 200 11.30 -4.46 12.85
N GLY A 201 11.31 -3.16 12.60
CA GLY A 201 11.55 -2.59 11.27
C GLY A 201 13.03 -2.53 10.90
N VAL A 202 13.31 -2.56 9.60
CA VAL A 202 14.65 -2.40 9.02
C VAL A 202 14.60 -1.30 7.97
N ILE A 203 15.59 -0.42 7.98
CA ILE A 203 15.85 0.52 6.87
C ILE A 203 17.08 0.04 6.11
N VAL A 204 16.90 -0.26 4.82
CA VAL A 204 18.00 -0.58 3.91
C VAL A 204 18.23 0.64 3.01
N MET A 205 19.42 1.20 3.09
CA MET A 205 19.84 2.29 2.21
C MET A 205 20.68 1.74 1.08
N VAL A 206 20.34 2.10 -0.15
CA VAL A 206 21.13 1.79 -1.34
C VAL A 206 21.42 3.08 -2.12
N PRO A 207 22.49 3.13 -2.92
CA PRO A 207 22.75 4.29 -3.78
C PRO A 207 21.58 4.53 -4.75
N GLU A 208 21.28 5.80 -5.05
CA GLU A 208 20.15 6.21 -5.91
C GLU A 208 20.13 5.49 -7.28
N ILE A 209 21.31 5.30 -7.87
CA ILE A 209 21.50 4.68 -9.19
C ILE A 209 21.52 3.13 -9.09
N SER A 210 21.57 2.58 -7.88
CA SER A 210 21.67 1.13 -7.60
C SER A 210 20.35 0.49 -7.22
N LEU A 211 19.22 1.23 -7.28
CA LEU A 211 17.87 0.67 -7.18
C LEU A 211 17.53 -0.09 -8.47
N THR A 212 18.31 -1.12 -8.79
CA THR A 212 18.03 -1.97 -9.94
C THR A 212 16.73 -2.74 -9.67
N PRO A 213 15.91 -3.00 -10.72
CA PRO A 213 14.74 -3.85 -10.58
C PRO A 213 15.04 -5.20 -9.91
N GLN A 214 16.26 -5.71 -10.08
CA GLN A 214 16.74 -6.95 -9.44
C GLN A 214 16.82 -6.83 -7.92
N THR A 215 17.45 -5.78 -7.37
CA THR A 215 17.56 -5.59 -5.92
C THR A 215 16.17 -5.44 -5.31
N ILE A 216 15.34 -4.59 -5.91
CA ILE A 216 13.96 -4.35 -5.48
C ILE A 216 13.14 -5.65 -5.49
N ALA A 217 13.24 -6.44 -6.55
CA ALA A 217 12.52 -7.70 -6.66
C ALA A 217 12.91 -8.69 -5.57
N ILE A 218 14.18 -8.74 -5.16
CA ILE A 218 14.63 -9.59 -4.04
C ILE A 218 13.98 -9.16 -2.72
N PHE A 219 13.93 -7.86 -2.43
CA PHE A 219 13.32 -7.34 -1.21
C PHE A 219 11.80 -7.51 -1.21
N HIS A 220 11.12 -7.14 -2.29
CA HIS A 220 9.67 -7.32 -2.43
C HIS A 220 9.30 -8.81 -2.36
N ARG A 221 10.07 -9.69 -3.01
CA ARG A 221 9.87 -11.15 -2.93
C ARG A 221 9.97 -11.67 -1.49
N ARG A 222 10.86 -11.11 -0.67
CA ARG A 222 11.17 -11.66 0.64
C ARG A 222 10.33 -11.07 1.77
N TYR A 223 9.93 -9.81 1.66
CA TYR A 223 9.33 -9.06 2.77
C TYR A 223 7.97 -8.42 2.44
N GLY A 224 7.53 -8.44 1.17
CA GLY A 224 6.28 -7.79 0.73
C GLY A 224 6.50 -6.33 0.38
#